data_AF-A0A5J5N7G6-F1
#
_entry.id   AF-A0A5J5N7G6-F1
#
_cell.length_a   1.000
_cell.length_b   1.000
_cell.length_c   1.000
_cell.angle_alpha   90.00
_cell.angle_beta   90.00
_cell.angle_gamma   90.00
#
_symmetry.space_group_name_H-M   'P 1'
#
loop_
_entity.id
_entity.type
_entity.pdbx_description
1 polymer ?
#
loop_
_entity_poly.entity_id
_entity_poly.type
_entity_poly.pdbx_seq_one_letter_code
_entity_poly.pdbx_strand_id
1 'polypeptide(L)'
;RRKPQRRQRRGRRLRKRSLKIAEIRRRRRSEEHRDVQDFIFKVLKQVHPDIGISSKAMGIMNSFINDIFEKLAQESSRLARARYKKPTIASREIQTAVKLVLPGELAKHRRL
;
A
#
# COMPACT_ATOMS: atom_id res chain seq x y z
N ARG A 1 23.51 46.60 15.77
CA ARG A 1 22.59 46.02 14.74
C ARG A 1 23.13 44.66 14.26
N ARG A 2 22.68 43.50 14.79
CA ARG A 2 23.08 42.14 14.31
C ARG A 2 21.89 41.18 14.31
N LYS A 3 21.00 41.24 13.31
CA LYS A 3 19.86 40.30 13.16
C LYS A 3 19.51 39.74 11.76
N PRO A 4 20.31 39.85 10.66
CA PRO A 4 19.93 39.17 9.40
C PRO A 4 20.35 37.69 9.32
N GLN A 5 21.51 37.30 9.87
CA GLN A 5 22.07 35.94 9.70
C GLN A 5 21.28 34.81 10.39
N ARG A 6 20.56 35.10 11.50
CA ARG A 6 19.79 34.10 12.25
C ARG A 6 18.52 33.63 11.51
N ARG A 7 17.89 34.50 10.71
CA ARG A 7 16.68 34.18 9.93
C ARG A 7 16.99 33.29 8.72
N GLN A 8 18.06 33.57 7.97
CA GLN A 8 18.51 32.72 6.85
C GLN A 8 18.95 31.32 7.31
N ARG A 9 19.63 31.20 8.47
CA ARG A 9 20.01 29.90 9.04
C ARG A 9 18.80 29.03 9.44
N ARG A 10 17.71 29.64 9.93
CA ARG A 10 16.46 28.92 10.26
C ARG A 10 15.74 28.40 9.01
N GLY A 11 15.60 29.21 7.97
CA GLY A 11 14.98 28.78 6.69
C GLY A 11 15.74 27.64 6.01
N ARG A 12 17.08 27.70 6.03
CA ARG A 12 17.94 26.64 5.46
C ARG A 12 17.88 25.33 6.26
N ARG A 13 17.70 25.40 7.59
CA ARG A 13 17.48 24.22 8.46
C ARG A 13 16.11 23.57 8.22
N LEU A 14 15.05 24.37 8.06
CA LEU A 14 13.71 23.87 7.74
C LEU A 14 13.71 23.14 6.39
N ARG A 15 14.31 23.74 5.36
CA ARG A 15 14.41 23.15 4.02
C ARG A 15 15.23 21.84 4.00
N LYS A 16 16.34 21.77 4.76
CA LYS A 16 17.11 20.52 4.95
C LYS A 16 16.31 19.43 5.68
N ARG A 17 15.48 19.80 6.67
CA ARG A 17 14.58 18.83 7.34
C ARG A 17 13.52 18.30 6.39
N SER A 18 12.89 19.16 5.57
CA SER A 18 11.88 18.74 4.59
C SER A 18 12.45 17.79 3.54
N LEU A 19 13.66 18.06 3.03
CA LEU A 19 14.35 17.17 2.09
C LEU A 19 14.68 15.82 2.72
N LYS A 20 15.17 15.82 3.97
CA LYS A 20 15.45 14.57 4.70
C LYS A 20 14.18 13.75 4.95
N ILE A 21 13.05 14.39 5.25
CA ILE A 21 11.75 13.70 5.40
C ILE A 21 11.29 13.13 4.05
N ALA A 22 11.45 13.86 2.95
CA ALA A 22 11.11 13.39 1.61
C ALA A 22 11.98 12.19 1.19
N GLU A 23 13.27 12.21 1.52
CA GLU A 23 14.20 11.11 1.28
C GLU A 23 13.87 9.86 2.09
N ILE A 24 13.57 10.02 3.39
CA ILE A 24 13.11 8.92 4.25
C ILE A 24 11.81 8.32 3.69
N ARG A 25 10.85 9.15 3.26
CA ARG A 25 9.62 8.68 2.63
C ARG A 25 9.88 7.95 1.31
N ARG A 26 10.80 8.44 0.49
CA ARG A 26 11.21 7.77 -0.76
C ARG A 26 11.86 6.42 -0.50
N ARG A 27 12.76 6.35 0.48
CA ARG A 27 13.44 5.12 0.88
C ARG A 27 12.45 4.09 1.40
N ARG A 28 11.56 4.49 2.30
CA ARG A 28 10.51 3.62 2.84
C ARG A 28 9.57 3.11 1.74
N ARG A 29 9.18 3.97 0.81
CA ARG A 29 8.38 3.57 -0.37
C ARG A 29 9.15 2.60 -1.28
N SER A 30 10.46 2.79 -1.45
CA SER A 30 11.29 1.89 -2.24
C SER A 30 11.51 0.53 -1.57
N GLU A 31 11.52 0.47 -0.24
CA GLU A 31 11.58 -0.77 0.53
C GLU A 31 10.22 -1.50 0.43
N GLU A 32 9.12 -0.82 0.70
CA GLU A 32 7.75 -1.38 0.59
C GLU A 32 7.40 -1.84 -0.84
N HIS A 33 7.86 -1.12 -1.86
CA HIS A 33 7.69 -1.53 -3.25
C HIS A 33 8.45 -2.81 -3.60
N ARG A 34 9.60 -3.10 -2.96
CA ARG A 34 10.34 -4.34 -3.23
C ARG A 34 9.54 -5.53 -2.75
N ASP A 35 8.95 -5.44 -1.56
CA ASP A 35 8.23 -6.56 -0.95
C ASP A 35 7.07 -7.01 -1.85
N VAL A 36 6.22 -6.09 -2.32
CA VAL A 36 5.08 -6.42 -3.20
C VAL A 36 5.54 -6.90 -4.58
N GLN A 37 6.57 -6.29 -5.17
CA GLN A 37 7.11 -6.70 -6.47
C GLN A 37 7.69 -8.10 -6.44
N ASP A 38 8.35 -8.47 -5.33
CA ASP A 38 8.88 -9.81 -5.12
C ASP A 38 7.75 -10.85 -5.03
N PHE A 39 6.63 -10.52 -4.38
CA PHE A 39 5.46 -11.40 -4.36
C PHE A 39 4.84 -11.58 -5.74
N ILE A 40 4.71 -10.50 -6.52
CA ILE A 40 4.20 -10.58 -7.91
C ILE A 40 5.09 -11.52 -8.74
N PHE A 41 6.42 -11.39 -8.62
CA PHE A 41 7.35 -12.22 -9.37
C PHE A 41 7.31 -13.68 -8.92
N LYS A 42 7.24 -13.94 -7.61
CA LYS A 42 7.10 -15.31 -7.06
C LYS A 42 5.84 -16.00 -7.58
N VAL A 43 4.69 -15.32 -7.53
CA VAL A 43 3.43 -15.88 -8.05
C VAL A 43 3.54 -16.12 -9.55
N LEU A 44 4.07 -15.17 -10.32
CA LEU A 44 4.24 -15.33 -11.77
C LEU A 44 5.05 -16.59 -12.12
N LYS A 45 6.15 -16.85 -11.41
CA LYS A 45 6.98 -18.04 -11.64
C LYS A 45 6.31 -19.34 -11.19
N GLN A 46 5.39 -19.30 -10.24
CA GLN A 46 4.58 -20.45 -9.86
C GLN A 46 3.57 -20.84 -10.96
N VAL A 47 3.01 -19.88 -11.69
CA VAL A 47 2.02 -20.16 -12.77
C VAL A 47 2.68 -20.33 -14.15
N HIS A 48 3.74 -19.57 -14.43
CA HIS A 48 4.46 -19.55 -15.70
C HIS A 48 5.98 -19.38 -15.49
N PRO A 49 6.73 -20.48 -15.31
CA PRO A 49 8.16 -20.45 -15.04
C PRO A 49 9.00 -19.74 -16.12
N ASP A 50 8.60 -19.85 -17.39
CA ASP A 50 9.41 -19.37 -18.53
C ASP A 50 9.09 -17.94 -18.96
N ILE A 51 8.04 -17.32 -18.40
CA ILE A 51 7.60 -15.97 -18.77
C ILE A 51 8.26 -14.92 -17.88
N GLY A 52 8.69 -13.81 -18.49
CA GLY A 52 9.17 -12.60 -17.81
C GLY A 52 8.11 -11.50 -17.79
N ILE A 53 8.22 -10.57 -16.84
CA ILE A 53 7.34 -9.39 -16.75
C ILE A 53 8.17 -8.12 -16.95
N SER A 54 7.67 -7.19 -17.76
CA SER A 54 8.34 -5.90 -17.98
C SER A 54 8.20 -4.98 -16.77
N SER A 55 9.10 -4.02 -16.61
CA SER A 55 9.04 -3.02 -15.52
C SER A 55 7.74 -2.20 -15.53
N LYS A 56 7.23 -1.87 -16.73
CA LYS A 56 5.95 -1.18 -16.92
C LYS A 56 4.78 -2.05 -16.45
N ALA A 57 4.75 -3.33 -16.84
CA ALA A 57 3.72 -4.26 -16.40
C ALA A 57 3.78 -4.52 -14.89
N MET A 58 4.98 -4.62 -14.31
CA MET A 58 5.17 -4.70 -12.86
C MET A 58 4.57 -3.48 -12.13
N GLY A 59 4.78 -2.27 -12.67
CA GLY A 59 4.16 -1.05 -12.14
C GLY A 59 2.63 -1.08 -12.17
N ILE A 60 2.04 -1.59 -13.26
CA ILE A 60 0.58 -1.77 -13.38
C ILE A 60 0.07 -2.77 -12.35
N MET A 61 0.74 -3.91 -12.19
CA MET A 61 0.38 -4.94 -11.20
C MET A 61 0.44 -4.41 -9.76
N ASN A 62 1.46 -3.62 -9.43
CA ASN A 62 1.55 -2.98 -8.12
C ASN A 62 0.40 -2.00 -7.88
N SER A 63 0.05 -1.16 -8.86
CA SER A 63 -1.10 -0.27 -8.74
C SER A 63 -2.42 -1.03 -8.61
N PHE A 64 -2.57 -2.14 -9.34
CA PHE A 64 -3.75 -3.00 -9.25
C PHE A 64 -3.91 -3.60 -7.84
N ILE A 65 -2.82 -4.14 -7.26
CA ILE A 65 -2.85 -4.68 -5.88
C ILE A 65 -3.23 -3.59 -4.87
N ASN A 66 -2.66 -2.38 -5.02
CA ASN A 66 -2.98 -1.27 -4.13
C ASN A 66 -4.45 -0.83 -4.23
N ASP A 67 -5.03 -0.77 -5.42
CA ASP A 67 -6.45 -0.44 -5.62
C ASP A 67 -7.37 -1.48 -4.96
N ILE A 68 -7.07 -2.77 -5.13
CA ILE A 68 -7.84 -3.84 -4.47
C ILE A 68 -7.66 -3.81 -2.96
N PHE A 69 -6.44 -3.60 -2.47
CA PHE A 69 -6.16 -3.51 -1.04
C PHE A 69 -6.92 -2.34 -0.39
N GLU A 70 -6.92 -1.17 -1.04
CA GLU A 70 -7.64 0.00 -0.54
C GLU A 70 -9.16 -0.25 -0.49
N LYS A 71 -9.73 -0.83 -1.56
CA LYS A 71 -11.15 -1.22 -1.59
C LYS A 71 -11.50 -2.21 -0.46
N LEU A 72 -10.65 -3.21 -0.24
CA LEU A 72 -10.84 -4.17 0.86
C LEU A 72 -10.75 -3.53 2.23
N ALA A 73 -9.77 -2.64 2.45
CA ALA A 73 -9.58 -1.95 3.72
C ALA A 73 -10.76 -1.03 4.04
N GLN A 74 -11.23 -0.26 3.05
CA GLN A 74 -12.40 0.62 3.20
C GLN A 74 -13.65 -0.18 3.57
N GLU A 75 -13.91 -1.27 2.84
CA GLU A 75 -15.11 -2.08 3.07
C GLU A 75 -15.05 -2.83 4.40
N SER A 76 -13.88 -3.33 4.79
CA SER A 76 -13.66 -3.95 6.10
C SER A 76 -13.85 -2.96 7.25
N SER A 77 -13.38 -1.72 7.08
CA SER A 77 -13.57 -0.64 8.05
C SER A 77 -15.04 -0.23 8.16
N ARG A 78 -15.78 -0.22 7.03
CA ARG A 78 -17.23 0.01 7.01
C ARG A 78 -17.96 -1.09 7.81
N LEU A 79 -17.62 -2.35 7.58
CA LEU A 79 -18.22 -3.49 8.27
C LEU A 79 -17.91 -3.51 9.78
N ALA A 80 -16.68 -3.22 10.18
CA ALA A 80 -16.28 -3.19 11.60
C ALA A 80 -17.08 -2.14 12.38
N ARG A 81 -17.22 -0.94 11.79
CA ARG A 81 -18.02 0.15 12.38
C ARG A 81 -19.50 -0.15 12.40
N ALA A 82 -20.05 -0.70 11.31
CA ALA A 82 -21.47 -0.97 11.17
C ALA A 82 -21.96 -2.12 12.07
N ARG A 83 -21.20 -3.22 12.16
CA ARG A 83 -21.69 -4.46 12.80
C ARG A 83 -21.50 -4.49 14.31
N TYR A 84 -20.38 -3.97 14.79
CA TYR A 84 -20.00 -4.13 16.20
C TYR A 84 -19.70 -2.81 16.91
N LYS A 85 -19.68 -1.68 16.20
CA LYS A 85 -19.19 -0.38 16.71
C LYS A 85 -17.81 -0.51 17.38
N LYS A 86 -17.00 -1.48 16.93
CA LYS A 86 -15.68 -1.76 17.48
C LYS A 86 -14.61 -1.05 16.64
N PRO A 87 -13.53 -0.56 17.26
CA PRO A 87 -12.40 0.04 16.54
C PRO A 87 -11.53 -1.02 15.83
N THR A 88 -11.71 -2.30 16.16
CA THR A 88 -10.90 -3.41 15.64
C THR A 88 -11.55 -4.06 14.42
N ILE A 89 -10.78 -4.18 13.33
CA ILE A 89 -11.13 -5.00 12.17
C ILE A 89 -10.69 -6.43 12.46
N ALA A 90 -11.63 -7.37 12.60
CA ALA A 90 -11.33 -8.79 12.78
C ALA A 90 -11.33 -9.52 11.42
N SER A 91 -10.86 -10.77 11.45
CA SER A 91 -10.80 -11.64 10.26
C SER A 91 -12.16 -11.79 9.58
N ARG A 92 -13.26 -11.79 10.34
CA ARG A 92 -14.63 -11.86 9.83
C ARG A 92 -15.00 -10.66 8.94
N GLU A 93 -14.56 -9.45 9.27
CA GLU A 93 -14.82 -8.27 8.45
C GLU A 93 -14.00 -8.33 7.15
N ILE A 94 -12.71 -8.68 7.22
CA ILE A 94 -11.87 -8.88 6.04
C ILE A 94 -12.48 -9.92 5.12
N GLN A 95 -12.86 -11.05 5.68
CA GLN A 95 -13.59 -12.10 4.99
C GLN A 95 -14.85 -11.50 4.34
N THR A 96 -15.74 -10.87 5.09
CA THR A 96 -16.98 -10.37 4.48
C THR A 96 -16.71 -9.32 3.38
N ALA A 97 -15.72 -8.43 3.55
CA ALA A 97 -15.29 -7.47 2.55
C ALA A 97 -14.80 -8.13 1.25
N VAL A 98 -13.99 -9.19 1.32
CA VAL A 98 -13.53 -9.90 0.11
C VAL A 98 -14.70 -10.49 -0.69
N LYS A 99 -15.79 -10.89 -0.03
CA LYS A 99 -17.00 -11.42 -0.68
C LYS A 99 -17.79 -10.33 -1.41
N LEU A 100 -17.69 -9.09 -0.93
CA LEU A 100 -18.39 -7.93 -1.48
C LEU A 100 -17.61 -7.26 -2.60
N VAL A 101 -16.28 -7.20 -2.47
CA VAL A 101 -15.39 -6.54 -3.43
C VAL A 101 -15.13 -7.40 -4.67
N LEU A 102 -15.13 -8.74 -4.54
CA LEU A 102 -14.89 -9.65 -5.66
C LEU A 102 -16.21 -10.26 -6.19
N PRO A 103 -16.57 -10.06 -7.48
CA PRO A 103 -17.79 -10.62 -8.05
C PRO A 103 -17.69 -12.13 -8.35
N GLY A 104 -18.80 -12.87 -8.18
CA GLY A 104 -19.01 -14.21 -8.76
C GLY A 104 -18.16 -15.35 -8.19
N GLU A 105 -17.61 -16.19 -9.08
CA GLU A 105 -16.81 -17.40 -8.75
C GLU A 105 -15.52 -17.10 -7.96
N LEU A 106 -14.98 -15.88 -8.05
CA LEU A 106 -13.81 -15.45 -7.26
C LEU A 106 -14.11 -15.43 -5.74
N ALA A 107 -15.35 -15.15 -5.35
CA ALA A 107 -15.76 -15.19 -3.95
C ALA A 107 -15.86 -16.63 -3.40
N LYS A 108 -16.01 -17.63 -4.28
CA LYS A 108 -16.14 -19.06 -3.92
C LYS A 108 -14.79 -19.74 -3.67
N HIS A 109 -13.75 -19.37 -4.42
CA HIS A 109 -12.38 -19.91 -4.29
C HIS A 109 -11.66 -19.52 -2.98
N ARG A 110 -12.30 -18.69 -2.14
CA ARG A 110 -11.72 -18.15 -0.92
C ARG A 110 -11.93 -19.05 0.32
N ARG A 111 -12.61 -20.21 0.24
CA ARG A 111 -12.85 -21.06 1.43
C ARG A 111 -11.55 -21.37 2.19
N LEU A 112 -11.36 -20.62 3.28
CA LEU A 112 -10.44 -20.79 4.41
C LEU A 112 -11.27 -20.46 5.65
#